data_AF-A0A377G7I1-F1
#
_entry.id   AF-A0A377G7I1-F1
#
_cell.length_a   1.000
_cell.length_b   1.000
_cell.length_c   1.000
_cell.angle_alpha   90.00
_cell.angle_beta   90.00
_cell.angle_gamma   90.00
#
_symmetry.space_group_name_H-M   'P 1'
#
loop_
_entity.id
_entity.type
_entity.pdbx_description
1 polymer ?
#
loop_
_entity_poly.entity_id
_entity_poly.type
_entity_poly.pdbx_seq_one_letter_code
_entity_poly.pdbx_strand_id
1 'polypeptide(L)'
;MTLYHEGVIVPGSYLQPQNLIDEEILTLRQIYFGRKNYLQALPKGYETFFEDCAKISLFLQDTQAVLGHLKTLNGLLITEAKERNLSVDDDKKCGYLQHKKVLRSVLEQELAKIGFEPDLGKALGVLENSTFAQIYSKGVLLKDPGAGVEHGEFTHPIQWLIIGWQQQDTAFLSLPVLKMFSRFGEDPKFLLIWDTVVDQIKEACTDARSPERLHTMILNSDDPDLSLLKILCQSRVKKREMNNQKDTFFSEQKAYPNKEYISSEDKNLLYPLKKNN
;
A
#
# COMPACT_ATOMS: atom_id res chain seq x y z
N MET A 1 -22.62 15.14 -18.58
CA MET A 1 -21.83 14.73 -19.76
C MET A 1 -20.75 13.82 -19.24
N THR A 2 -21.02 12.52 -19.23
CA THR A 2 -20.21 11.51 -18.55
C THR A 2 -19.16 11.04 -19.53
N LEU A 3 -17.90 11.46 -19.34
CA LEU A 3 -16.79 10.98 -20.13
C LEU A 3 -16.42 9.59 -19.64
N TYR A 4 -16.82 8.58 -20.42
CA TYR A 4 -16.26 7.25 -20.32
C TYR A 4 -14.79 7.35 -20.72
N HIS A 5 -13.86 7.16 -19.79
CA HIS A 5 -12.47 6.93 -20.14
C HIS A 5 -12.40 5.58 -20.87
N GLU A 6 -11.98 5.62 -22.13
CA GLU A 6 -11.65 4.45 -22.92
C GLU A 6 -10.58 3.66 -22.16
N GLY A 7 -10.98 2.46 -21.71
CA GLY A 7 -10.14 1.58 -20.94
C GLY A 7 -8.95 1.13 -21.77
N VAL A 8 -7.75 1.41 -21.26
CA VAL A 8 -6.57 0.64 -21.60
C VAL A 8 -6.86 -0.78 -21.14
N ILE A 9 -7.14 -1.68 -22.09
CA ILE A 9 -7.26 -3.11 -21.82
C ILE A 9 -5.88 -3.58 -21.37
N VAL A 10 -5.69 -3.78 -20.07
CA VAL A 10 -4.50 -4.45 -19.54
C VAL A 10 -4.56 -5.91 -20.03
N PRO A 11 -3.65 -6.35 -20.90
CA PRO A 11 -3.64 -7.73 -21.35
C PRO A 11 -3.06 -8.60 -20.23
N GLY A 12 -3.92 -9.35 -19.54
CA GLY A 12 -3.46 -10.40 -18.63
C GLY A 12 -4.34 -10.63 -17.41
N SER A 13 -5.60 -11.04 -17.59
CA SER A 13 -6.31 -11.72 -16.50
C SER A 13 -5.77 -13.15 -16.36
N TYR A 14 -4.54 -13.30 -15.87
CA TYR A 14 -4.00 -14.61 -15.54
C TYR A 14 -4.62 -15.06 -14.22
N LEU A 15 -5.76 -15.75 -14.31
CA LEU A 15 -6.21 -16.59 -13.21
C LEU A 15 -5.07 -17.56 -12.88
N GLN A 16 -4.58 -17.49 -11.66
CA GLN A 16 -3.45 -18.29 -11.21
C GLN A 16 -3.85 -19.78 -11.24
N PRO A 17 -2.99 -20.68 -11.74
CA PRO A 17 -3.23 -22.11 -11.66
C PRO A 17 -3.53 -22.56 -10.23
N GLN A 18 -4.59 -23.35 -10.04
CA GLN A 18 -5.03 -23.77 -8.70
C GLN A 18 -3.92 -24.46 -7.89
N ASN A 19 -3.04 -25.21 -8.53
CA ASN A 19 -1.92 -25.87 -7.86
C ASN A 19 -0.94 -24.87 -7.20
N LEU A 20 -0.72 -23.70 -7.79
CA LEU A 20 0.11 -22.66 -7.19
C LEU A 20 -0.59 -22.01 -5.99
N ILE A 21 -1.90 -21.81 -6.08
CA ILE A 21 -2.71 -21.32 -4.96
C ILE A 21 -2.64 -22.31 -3.79
N ASP A 22 -2.78 -23.60 -4.07
CA ASP A 22 -2.72 -24.65 -3.04
C ASP A 22 -1.35 -24.72 -2.36
N GLU A 23 -0.25 -24.62 -3.12
CA GLU A 23 1.12 -24.56 -2.59
C GLU A 23 1.34 -23.33 -1.69
N GLU A 24 0.86 -22.17 -2.11
CA GLU A 24 0.97 -20.94 -1.33
C GLU A 24 0.12 -21.02 -0.04
N ILE A 25 -1.11 -21.56 -0.12
CA ILE A 25 -1.95 -21.83 1.06
C ILE A 25 -1.22 -22.72 2.07
N LEU A 26 -0.53 -23.77 1.61
CA LEU A 26 0.24 -24.64 2.50
C LEU A 26 1.37 -23.89 3.21
N THR A 27 2.09 -23.01 2.50
CA THR A 27 3.12 -22.15 3.06
C THR A 27 2.55 -21.23 4.14
N LEU A 28 1.44 -20.54 3.85
CA LEU A 28 0.78 -19.64 4.80
C LEU A 28 0.26 -20.39 6.04
N ARG A 29 -0.28 -21.60 5.87
CA ARG A 29 -0.70 -22.44 7.00
C ARG A 29 0.49 -22.88 7.86
N GLN A 30 1.65 -23.16 7.26
CA GLN A 30 2.87 -23.48 8.02
C GLN A 30 3.36 -22.31 8.85
N ILE A 31 3.24 -21.08 8.34
CA ILE A 31 3.56 -19.86 9.10
C ILE A 31 2.58 -19.69 10.26
N TYR A 32 1.27 -19.83 10.02
CA TYR A 32 0.26 -19.58 11.04
C TYR A 32 0.21 -20.65 12.16
N PHE A 33 0.18 -21.93 11.79
CA PHE A 33 0.02 -23.05 12.75
C PHE A 33 1.35 -23.66 13.18
N GLY A 34 2.44 -23.35 12.49
CA GLY A 34 3.72 -24.02 12.62
C GLY A 34 3.80 -25.34 11.84
N ARG A 35 5.03 -25.76 11.51
CA ARG A 35 5.34 -26.95 10.69
C ARG A 35 4.76 -28.28 11.19
N LYS A 36 4.43 -28.38 12.48
CA LYS A 36 3.87 -29.61 13.08
C LYS A 36 2.35 -29.69 13.02
N ASN A 37 1.66 -28.55 12.86
CA ASN A 37 0.20 -28.47 13.01
C ASN A 37 -0.53 -27.93 11.77
N TYR A 38 0.19 -27.56 10.70
CA TYR A 38 -0.41 -26.92 9.53
C TYR A 38 -1.45 -27.74 8.77
N LEU A 39 -1.45 -29.07 8.94
CA LEU A 39 -2.45 -29.98 8.36
C LEU A 39 -3.73 -30.10 9.19
N GLN A 40 -3.80 -29.50 10.39
CA GLN A 40 -5.01 -29.50 11.20
C GLN A 40 -6.15 -28.79 10.46
N ALA A 41 -7.39 -29.25 10.72
CA ALA A 41 -8.59 -28.63 10.15
C ALA A 41 -8.65 -27.14 10.53
N LEU A 42 -8.95 -26.30 9.54
CA LEU A 42 -9.08 -24.86 9.75
C LEU A 42 -10.42 -24.56 10.45
N PRO A 43 -10.47 -23.54 11.32
CA PRO A 43 -11.75 -23.00 11.77
C PRO A 43 -12.51 -22.46 10.57
N LYS A 44 -13.84 -22.63 10.56
CA LYS A 44 -14.70 -22.18 9.47
C LYS A 44 -14.48 -20.69 9.16
N GLY A 45 -14.18 -20.38 7.91
CA GLY A 45 -13.95 -19.01 7.42
C GLY A 45 -12.48 -18.60 7.36
N TYR A 46 -11.57 -19.42 7.90
CA TYR A 46 -10.13 -19.24 7.70
C TYR A 46 -9.70 -19.73 6.32
N GLU A 47 -10.42 -20.70 5.74
CA GLU A 47 -10.11 -21.26 4.42
C GLU A 47 -10.10 -20.16 3.35
N THR A 48 -11.16 -19.35 3.31
CA THR A 48 -11.29 -18.23 2.36
C THR A 48 -10.24 -17.16 2.58
N PHE A 49 -9.83 -16.92 3.85
CA PHE A 49 -8.78 -15.96 4.16
C PHE A 49 -7.41 -16.42 3.63
N PHE A 50 -7.03 -17.68 3.87
CA PHE A 50 -5.77 -18.21 3.36
C PHE A 50 -5.73 -18.26 1.83
N GLU A 51 -6.85 -18.62 1.20
CA GLU A 51 -6.97 -18.62 -0.25
C GLU A 51 -6.81 -17.20 -0.84
N ASP A 52 -7.50 -16.21 -0.27
CA ASP A 52 -7.37 -14.82 -0.72
C ASP A 52 -5.96 -14.25 -0.46
N CYS A 53 -5.33 -14.58 0.67
CA CYS A 53 -3.92 -14.23 0.93
C CYS A 53 -2.98 -14.86 -0.11
N ALA A 54 -3.17 -16.14 -0.45
CA ALA A 54 -2.36 -16.84 -1.44
C ALA A 54 -2.48 -16.18 -2.82
N LYS A 55 -3.70 -15.82 -3.20
CA LYS A 55 -3.98 -15.09 -4.44
C LYS A 55 -3.31 -13.71 -4.48
N ILE A 56 -3.36 -12.95 -3.37
CA ILE A 56 -2.64 -11.67 -3.25
C ILE A 56 -1.14 -11.88 -3.41
N SER A 57 -0.57 -12.87 -2.70
CA SER A 57 0.86 -13.20 -2.76
C SER A 57 1.29 -13.52 -4.18
N LEU A 58 0.53 -14.34 -4.91
CA LEU A 58 0.82 -14.70 -6.30
C LEU A 58 0.67 -13.50 -7.25
N PHE A 59 -0.32 -12.63 -7.04
CA PHE A 59 -0.45 -11.40 -7.83
C PHE A 59 0.75 -10.48 -7.65
N LEU A 60 1.22 -10.27 -6.42
CA LEU A 60 2.40 -9.43 -6.14
C LEU A 60 3.73 -10.04 -6.63
N GLN A 61 3.75 -11.34 -6.90
CA GLN A 61 4.86 -12.02 -7.59
C GLN A 61 4.85 -11.80 -9.11
N ASP A 62 3.69 -11.49 -9.70
CA ASP A 62 3.57 -11.17 -11.12
C ASP A 62 3.98 -9.72 -11.38
N THR A 63 5.28 -9.52 -11.60
CA THR A 63 5.88 -8.21 -11.89
C THR A 63 5.20 -7.51 -13.07
N GLN A 64 4.73 -8.23 -14.09
CA GLN A 64 4.09 -7.61 -15.25
C GLN A 64 2.69 -7.09 -14.91
N ALA A 65 1.90 -7.89 -14.17
CA ALA A 65 0.59 -7.45 -13.69
C ALA A 65 0.72 -6.23 -12.76
N VAL A 66 1.67 -6.27 -11.81
CA VAL A 66 1.97 -5.15 -10.93
C VAL A 66 2.37 -3.91 -11.74
N LEU A 67 3.26 -4.05 -12.72
CA LEU A 67 3.68 -2.96 -13.59
C LEU A 67 2.50 -2.33 -14.35
N GLY A 68 1.58 -3.14 -14.86
CA GLY A 68 0.36 -2.66 -15.53
C GLY A 68 -0.50 -1.75 -14.63
N HIS A 69 -0.68 -2.13 -13.36
CA HIS A 69 -1.39 -1.30 -12.39
C HIS A 69 -0.61 -0.03 -12.01
N LEU A 70 0.71 -0.10 -11.90
CA LEU A 70 1.54 1.09 -11.64
C LEU A 70 1.47 2.12 -12.78
N LYS A 71 1.39 1.66 -14.03
CA LYS A 71 1.18 2.54 -15.20
C LYS A 71 -0.18 3.21 -15.14
N THR A 72 -1.21 2.48 -14.73
CA THR A 72 -2.55 3.03 -14.50
C THR A 72 -2.52 4.13 -13.43
N LEU A 73 -1.85 3.88 -12.31
CA LEU A 73 -1.65 4.90 -11.26
C LEU A 73 -0.92 6.14 -11.82
N ASN A 74 0.15 5.96 -12.60
CA ASN A 74 0.85 7.08 -13.21
C ASN A 74 -0.05 7.90 -14.16
N GLY A 75 -0.91 7.27 -14.95
CA GLY A 75 -1.90 7.94 -15.79
C GLY A 75 -2.87 8.82 -15.00
N LEU A 76 -3.35 8.33 -13.85
CA LEU A 76 -4.19 9.11 -12.93
C LEU A 76 -3.42 10.31 -12.33
N LEU A 77 -2.17 10.10 -11.93
CA LEU A 77 -1.32 11.17 -11.40
C LEU A 77 -1.08 12.28 -12.43
N ILE A 78 -0.88 11.93 -13.70
CA ILE A 78 -0.73 12.89 -14.79
C ILE A 78 -2.02 13.70 -14.97
N THR A 79 -3.17 13.03 -14.92
CA THR A 79 -4.49 13.68 -15.05
C THR A 79 -4.71 14.68 -13.91
N GLU A 80 -4.52 14.25 -12.66
CA GLU A 80 -4.66 15.11 -11.48
C GLU A 80 -3.66 16.29 -11.52
N ALA A 81 -2.42 16.06 -11.97
CA ALA A 81 -1.44 17.13 -12.10
C ALA A 81 -1.88 18.19 -13.14
N LYS A 82 -2.39 17.75 -14.30
CA LYS A 82 -2.91 18.64 -15.35
C LYS A 82 -4.10 19.46 -14.86
N GLU A 83 -5.05 18.83 -14.16
CA GLU A 83 -6.22 19.52 -13.59
C GLU A 83 -5.82 20.60 -12.58
N ARG A 84 -4.73 20.37 -11.84
CA ARG A 84 -4.15 21.35 -10.91
C ARG A 84 -3.22 22.37 -11.57
N ASN A 85 -3.10 22.37 -12.91
CA ASN A 85 -2.18 23.21 -13.68
C ASN A 85 -0.71 23.07 -13.24
N LEU A 86 -0.30 21.84 -12.93
CA LEU A 86 1.05 21.52 -12.46
C LEU A 86 1.91 20.96 -13.62
N SER A 87 3.17 21.37 -13.68
CA SER A 87 4.11 20.95 -14.73
C SER A 87 4.62 19.52 -14.49
N VAL A 88 4.46 18.65 -15.48
CA VAL A 88 4.84 17.22 -15.39
C VAL A 88 6.31 16.98 -15.80
N ASP A 89 6.94 17.93 -16.50
CA ASP A 89 8.15 17.66 -17.29
C ASP A 89 9.50 18.07 -16.66
N ASP A 90 9.54 18.59 -15.44
CA ASP A 90 10.81 19.14 -14.92
C ASP A 90 10.98 18.99 -13.41
N ASP A 91 11.85 18.06 -13.03
CA ASP A 91 12.35 17.83 -11.67
C ASP A 91 12.95 19.12 -11.05
N LYS A 92 13.38 20.08 -11.88
CA LYS A 92 14.02 21.35 -11.45
C LYS A 92 13.06 22.54 -11.34
N LYS A 93 11.90 22.50 -11.99
CA LYS A 93 10.82 23.52 -11.87
C LYS A 93 9.59 23.00 -11.13
N CYS A 94 9.63 21.77 -10.63
CA CYS A 94 8.61 21.23 -9.77
C CYS A 94 8.53 22.12 -8.52
N GLY A 95 7.51 22.98 -8.45
CA GLY A 95 7.23 23.79 -7.27
C GLY A 95 7.12 22.85 -6.08
N TYR A 96 8.19 22.77 -5.27
CA TYR A 96 8.49 21.72 -4.29
C TYR A 96 7.36 21.44 -3.27
N LEU A 97 6.34 22.31 -3.19
CA LEU A 97 5.20 22.17 -2.29
C LEU A 97 3.87 21.85 -2.99
N GLN A 98 3.69 22.18 -4.28
CA GLN A 98 2.40 22.07 -4.97
C GLN A 98 2.11 20.64 -5.47
N HIS A 99 3.14 19.89 -5.91
CA HIS A 99 3.00 18.48 -6.30
C HIS A 99 2.91 17.51 -5.13
N LYS A 100 3.28 17.94 -3.90
CA LYS A 100 3.42 17.03 -2.73
C LYS A 100 2.15 16.32 -2.31
N LYS A 101 0.98 16.85 -2.71
CA LYS A 101 -0.32 16.24 -2.42
C LYS A 101 -0.91 15.49 -3.60
N VAL A 102 -0.33 15.52 -4.82
CA VAL A 102 -0.89 14.81 -5.98
C VAL A 102 -0.95 13.30 -5.70
N LEU A 103 0.19 12.68 -5.39
CA LEU A 103 0.24 11.24 -5.06
C LEU A 103 -0.71 10.89 -3.92
N ARG A 104 -0.65 11.63 -2.82
CA ARG A 104 -1.52 11.39 -1.65
C ARG A 104 -3.00 11.49 -2.04
N SER A 105 -3.41 12.54 -2.74
CA SER A 105 -4.81 12.77 -3.11
C SER A 105 -5.33 11.68 -4.03
N VAL A 106 -4.57 11.30 -5.07
CA VAL A 106 -4.97 10.22 -5.97
C VAL A 106 -5.08 8.90 -5.20
N LEU A 107 -4.09 8.55 -4.38
CA LEU A 107 -4.17 7.33 -3.56
C LEU A 107 -5.40 7.35 -2.64
N GLU A 108 -5.62 8.43 -1.90
CA GLU A 108 -6.77 8.60 -1.01
C GLU A 108 -8.12 8.48 -1.73
N GLN A 109 -8.25 9.10 -2.91
CA GLN A 109 -9.46 9.02 -3.74
C GLN A 109 -9.70 7.62 -4.29
N GLU A 110 -8.67 6.97 -4.84
CA GLU A 110 -8.81 5.65 -5.45
C GLU A 110 -9.00 4.54 -4.40
N LEU A 111 -8.29 4.62 -3.27
CA LEU A 111 -8.50 3.73 -2.12
C LEU A 111 -9.93 3.84 -1.56
N ALA A 112 -10.50 5.05 -1.52
CA ALA A 112 -11.89 5.24 -1.12
C ALA A 112 -12.88 4.55 -2.06
N LYS A 113 -12.62 4.53 -3.37
CA LYS A 113 -13.48 3.84 -4.36
C LYS A 113 -13.52 2.32 -4.15
N ILE A 114 -12.45 1.74 -3.60
CA ILE A 114 -12.39 0.30 -3.27
C ILE A 114 -12.75 0.03 -1.79
N GLY A 115 -13.23 1.04 -1.06
CA GLY A 115 -13.86 0.91 0.25
C GLY A 115 -13.01 1.32 1.45
N PHE A 116 -11.74 1.69 1.28
CA PHE A 116 -10.94 2.18 2.41
C PHE A 116 -11.40 3.57 2.88
N GLU A 117 -10.98 3.93 4.09
CA GLU A 117 -11.17 5.30 4.58
C GLU A 117 -10.46 6.30 3.66
N PRO A 118 -11.08 7.46 3.36
CA PRO A 118 -10.61 8.40 2.34
C PRO A 118 -9.37 9.20 2.76
N ASP A 119 -8.94 9.13 4.02
CA ASP A 119 -7.77 9.85 4.49
C ASP A 119 -6.81 8.85 5.16
N LEU A 120 -5.52 8.90 4.80
CA LEU A 120 -4.50 8.00 5.35
C LEU A 120 -4.12 8.42 6.78
N GLY A 121 -4.07 7.42 7.67
CA GLY A 121 -3.51 7.56 9.01
C GLY A 121 -2.01 7.86 8.99
N LYS A 122 -1.48 8.27 10.14
CA LYS A 122 -0.07 8.60 10.28
C LYS A 122 0.50 8.05 11.58
N ALA A 123 1.49 7.18 11.47
CA ALA A 123 2.37 6.88 12.58
C ALA A 123 3.42 7.99 12.81
N LEU A 124 3.78 8.22 14.06
CA LEU A 124 4.80 9.18 14.49
C LEU A 124 6.08 8.48 14.96
N GLY A 125 6.04 7.16 15.09
CA GLY A 125 7.12 6.29 15.49
C GLY A 125 6.72 4.82 15.32
N VAL A 126 7.47 3.93 15.94
CA VAL A 126 7.13 2.49 15.96
C VAL A 126 5.81 2.30 16.72
N LEU A 127 4.87 1.58 16.10
CA LEU A 127 3.62 1.19 16.72
C LEU A 127 3.75 -0.22 17.31
N GLU A 128 3.03 -0.50 18.38
CA GLU A 128 2.92 -1.87 18.91
C GLU A 128 2.03 -2.73 17.99
N ASN A 129 2.25 -4.05 18.00
CA ASN A 129 1.45 -4.99 17.20
C ASN A 129 -0.05 -4.92 17.53
N SER A 130 -0.39 -4.66 18.80
CA SER A 130 -1.75 -4.42 19.27
C SER A 130 -2.37 -3.20 18.57
N THR A 131 -1.62 -2.11 18.45
CA THR A 131 -2.03 -0.89 17.73
C THR A 131 -2.22 -1.18 16.24
N PHE A 132 -1.30 -1.90 15.59
CA PHE A 132 -1.46 -2.31 14.18
C PHE A 132 -2.73 -3.13 13.97
N ALA A 133 -2.99 -4.13 14.81
CA ALA A 133 -4.18 -4.96 14.71
C ALA A 133 -5.49 -4.13 14.86
N GLN A 134 -5.51 -3.17 15.79
CA GLN A 134 -6.66 -2.27 15.95
C GLN A 134 -6.88 -1.33 14.75
N ILE A 135 -5.79 -0.90 14.10
CA ILE A 135 -5.88 -0.04 12.91
C ILE A 135 -6.41 -0.83 11.72
N TYR A 136 -5.85 -2.02 11.48
CA TYR A 136 -6.23 -2.87 10.36
C TYR A 136 -7.67 -3.35 10.50
N SER A 137 -8.09 -3.77 11.70
CA SER A 137 -9.50 -4.16 11.94
C SER A 137 -10.50 -3.03 11.69
N LYS A 138 -10.08 -1.76 11.75
CA LYS A 138 -10.88 -0.58 11.39
C LYS A 138 -10.81 -0.21 9.91
N GLY A 139 -10.01 -0.90 9.10
CA GLY A 139 -9.86 -0.59 7.67
C GLY A 139 -9.02 0.65 7.38
N VAL A 140 -8.20 1.09 8.33
CA VAL A 140 -7.39 2.31 8.19
C VAL A 140 -6.03 1.94 7.61
N LEU A 141 -5.71 2.47 6.43
CA LEU A 141 -4.35 2.43 5.90
C LEU A 141 -3.51 3.56 6.50
N LEU A 142 -2.26 3.25 6.80
CA LEU A 142 -1.29 4.21 7.28
C LEU A 142 -0.38 4.63 6.13
N LYS A 143 0.21 5.82 6.26
CA LYS A 143 1.52 6.06 5.65
C LYS A 143 2.53 5.13 6.33
N ASP A 144 3.69 4.95 5.71
CA ASP A 144 4.76 4.10 6.24
C ASP A 144 5.88 4.96 6.88
N PRO A 145 5.65 5.70 8.00
CA PRO A 145 6.67 6.50 8.63
C PRO A 145 7.55 5.60 9.50
N GLY A 146 8.82 5.53 9.16
CA GLY A 146 9.82 4.82 9.96
C GLY A 146 10.41 3.57 9.31
N ALA A 147 9.83 3.07 8.22
CA ALA A 147 10.34 1.89 7.49
C ALA A 147 11.61 2.16 6.65
N GLY A 148 12.31 3.27 6.90
CA GLY A 148 13.49 3.68 6.13
C GLY A 148 13.14 4.41 4.82
N VAL A 149 14.18 4.92 4.15
CA VAL A 149 14.04 5.62 2.86
C VAL A 149 13.68 4.63 1.75
N GLU A 150 14.26 3.43 1.80
CA GLU A 150 14.11 2.39 0.78
C GLU A 150 12.69 1.82 0.70
N HIS A 151 11.94 1.82 1.79
CA HIS A 151 10.57 1.32 1.84
C HIS A 151 9.56 2.30 1.22
N GLY A 152 9.84 3.60 1.21
CA GLY A 152 8.89 4.63 0.76
C GLY A 152 7.86 5.04 1.83
N GLU A 153 7.01 6.04 1.53
CA GLU A 153 5.97 6.55 2.46
C GLU A 153 4.57 6.02 2.16
N PHE A 154 4.36 5.57 0.93
CA PHE A 154 3.05 5.25 0.37
C PHE A 154 3.06 3.84 -0.22
N THR A 155 4.00 2.99 0.17
CA THR A 155 4.22 1.75 -0.55
C THR A 155 3.16 0.71 -0.19
N HIS A 156 2.80 0.57 1.09
CA HIS A 156 1.65 -0.23 1.47
C HIS A 156 0.33 0.33 0.89
N PRO A 157 0.06 1.65 0.95
CA PRO A 157 -1.08 2.24 0.22
C PRO A 157 -1.10 1.90 -1.28
N ILE A 158 0.05 1.90 -1.96
CA ILE A 158 0.16 1.53 -3.38
C ILE A 158 -0.14 0.03 -3.55
N GLN A 159 0.46 -0.87 -2.75
CA GLN A 159 0.18 -2.31 -2.81
C GLN A 159 -1.31 -2.60 -2.66
N TRP A 160 -1.96 -2.01 -1.65
CA TRP A 160 -3.38 -2.24 -1.41
C TRP A 160 -4.28 -1.64 -2.48
N LEU A 161 -3.88 -0.52 -3.09
CA LEU A 161 -4.58 0.02 -4.24
C LEU A 161 -4.54 -0.94 -5.43
N ILE A 162 -3.35 -1.42 -5.81
CA ILE A 162 -3.22 -2.31 -6.98
C ILE A 162 -3.89 -3.67 -6.76
N ILE A 163 -3.90 -4.19 -5.51
CA ILE A 163 -4.68 -5.37 -5.13
C ILE A 163 -6.18 -5.13 -5.33
N GLY A 164 -6.66 -3.97 -4.89
CA GLY A 164 -8.07 -3.59 -5.05
C GLY A 164 -8.49 -3.45 -6.52
N TRP A 165 -7.65 -2.82 -7.35
CA TRP A 165 -7.89 -2.75 -8.80
C TRP A 165 -7.87 -4.12 -9.45
N GLN A 166 -6.92 -4.99 -9.09
CA GLN A 166 -6.90 -6.37 -9.58
C GLN A 166 -8.21 -7.10 -9.23
N GLN A 167 -8.79 -6.84 -8.05
CA GLN A 167 -10.09 -7.40 -7.68
C GLN A 167 -11.23 -6.85 -8.53
N GLN A 168 -11.23 -5.56 -8.85
CA GLN A 168 -12.24 -4.98 -9.73
C GLN A 168 -12.18 -5.58 -11.15
N ASP A 169 -10.99 -5.88 -11.65
CA ASP A 169 -10.79 -6.42 -13.00
C ASP A 169 -11.17 -7.90 -13.13
N THR A 170 -10.87 -8.72 -12.10
CA THR A 170 -10.94 -10.19 -12.22
C THR A 170 -11.76 -10.89 -11.14
N ALA A 171 -12.30 -10.15 -10.17
CA ALA A 171 -12.99 -10.70 -8.99
C ALA A 171 -12.22 -11.84 -8.30
N PHE A 172 -10.88 -11.78 -8.32
CA PHE A 172 -10.05 -12.93 -7.90
C PHE A 172 -10.13 -13.21 -6.38
N LEU A 173 -10.46 -12.20 -5.57
CA LEU A 173 -10.69 -12.37 -4.13
C LEU A 173 -12.15 -12.73 -3.83
N SER A 174 -12.34 -13.67 -2.90
CA SER A 174 -13.65 -14.07 -2.40
C SER A 174 -14.28 -13.02 -1.48
N LEU A 175 -13.45 -12.27 -0.75
CA LEU A 175 -13.86 -11.14 0.08
C LEU A 175 -13.57 -9.80 -0.60
N PRO A 176 -14.37 -8.75 -0.38
CA PRO A 176 -13.98 -7.38 -0.73
C PRO A 176 -12.62 -7.02 -0.12
N VAL A 177 -11.76 -6.33 -0.87
CA VAL A 177 -10.39 -5.98 -0.47
C VAL A 177 -10.30 -5.35 0.91
N LEU A 178 -11.22 -4.44 1.26
CA LEU A 178 -11.28 -3.85 2.60
C LEU A 178 -11.52 -4.90 3.69
N LYS A 179 -12.46 -5.82 3.47
CA LYS A 179 -12.73 -6.91 4.43
C LYS A 179 -11.51 -7.82 4.54
N MET A 180 -10.83 -8.09 3.42
CA MET A 180 -9.60 -8.87 3.42
C MET A 180 -8.49 -8.18 4.22
N PHE A 181 -8.29 -6.87 4.01
CA PHE A 181 -7.36 -6.06 4.78
C PHE A 181 -7.69 -6.09 6.28
N SER A 182 -8.96 -5.91 6.65
CA SER A 182 -9.36 -5.85 8.06
C SER A 182 -9.18 -7.15 8.82
N ARG A 183 -9.19 -8.28 8.12
CA ARG A 183 -8.90 -9.60 8.72
C ARG A 183 -7.52 -9.64 9.36
N PHE A 184 -6.51 -8.96 8.83
CA PHE A 184 -5.17 -8.92 9.43
C PHE A 184 -5.16 -8.35 10.86
N GLY A 185 -6.20 -7.59 11.24
CA GLY A 185 -6.37 -7.07 12.59
C GLY A 185 -7.18 -7.94 13.54
N GLU A 186 -7.78 -9.05 13.09
CA GLU A 186 -8.66 -9.89 13.91
C GLU A 186 -7.88 -10.86 14.82
N ASP A 187 -6.73 -11.34 14.35
CA ASP A 187 -5.86 -12.25 15.11
C ASP A 187 -4.40 -11.76 15.01
N PRO A 188 -3.68 -11.56 16.12
CA PRO A 188 -2.27 -11.17 16.09
C PRO A 188 -1.38 -12.09 15.25
N LYS A 189 -1.73 -13.37 15.09
CA LYS A 189 -1.00 -14.31 14.23
C LYS A 189 -1.20 -14.06 12.75
N PHE A 190 -2.27 -13.37 12.35
CA PHE A 190 -2.44 -12.95 10.96
C PHE A 190 -1.42 -11.87 10.57
N LEU A 191 -0.85 -11.14 11.52
CA LEU A 191 0.27 -10.24 11.22
C LEU A 191 1.50 -11.01 10.68
N LEU A 192 1.70 -12.28 11.09
CA LEU A 192 2.77 -13.11 10.49
C LEU A 192 2.49 -13.44 9.01
N ILE A 193 1.21 -13.47 8.63
CA ILE A 193 0.78 -13.65 7.24
C ILE A 193 0.93 -12.34 6.47
N TRP A 194 0.63 -11.19 7.10
CA TRP A 194 0.92 -9.87 6.54
C TRP A 194 2.40 -9.74 6.13
N ASP A 195 3.31 -10.10 7.03
CA ASP A 195 4.77 -10.09 6.81
C ASP A 195 5.20 -10.99 5.63
N THR A 196 4.38 -11.96 5.24
CA THR A 196 4.69 -12.85 4.11
C THR A 196 4.06 -12.37 2.81
N VAL A 197 2.86 -11.80 2.88
CA VAL A 197 2.04 -11.48 1.71
C VAL A 197 2.31 -10.08 1.17
N VAL A 198 2.52 -9.08 2.04
CA VAL A 198 2.66 -7.67 1.63
C VAL A 198 3.81 -6.91 2.30
N ASP A 199 4.47 -7.50 3.30
CA ASP A 199 5.57 -6.86 4.03
C ASP A 199 6.78 -7.79 4.18
N GLN A 200 7.09 -8.52 3.10
CA GLN A 200 8.20 -9.45 3.09
C GLN A 200 9.53 -8.69 3.09
N ILE A 201 10.48 -9.12 3.92
CA ILE A 201 11.81 -8.49 3.95
C ILE A 201 12.50 -8.61 2.59
N LYS A 202 13.17 -7.55 2.15
CA LYS A 202 13.79 -7.44 0.81
C LYS A 202 14.85 -8.51 0.52
N GLU A 203 15.49 -9.08 1.56
CA GLU A 203 16.45 -10.18 1.42
C GLU A 203 15.77 -11.51 1.11
N ALA A 204 14.50 -11.67 1.49
CA ALA A 204 13.74 -12.90 1.33
C ALA A 204 12.89 -12.93 0.04
N CYS A 205 12.72 -11.80 -0.65
CA CYS A 205 12.01 -11.77 -1.93
C CYS A 205 12.55 -10.75 -2.94
N THR A 206 12.16 -10.95 -4.19
CA THR A 206 12.59 -10.15 -5.36
C THR A 206 11.43 -9.46 -6.05
N ASP A 207 10.25 -9.47 -5.46
CA ASP A 207 8.98 -9.08 -6.06
C ASP A 207 8.22 -8.07 -5.18
N ALA A 208 7.00 -7.71 -5.59
CA ALA A 208 6.24 -6.63 -4.96
C ALA A 208 5.61 -7.00 -3.61
N ARG A 209 5.85 -8.21 -3.08
CA ARG A 209 5.53 -8.55 -1.68
C ARG A 209 6.46 -7.85 -0.70
N SER A 210 7.67 -7.47 -1.13
CA SER A 210 8.51 -6.53 -0.38
C SER A 210 8.18 -5.10 -0.79
N PRO A 211 7.80 -4.24 0.17
CA PRO A 211 7.64 -2.82 -0.08
C PRO A 211 8.95 -2.16 -0.55
N GLU A 212 10.11 -2.50 0.00
CA GLU A 212 11.39 -1.95 -0.48
C GLU A 212 11.67 -2.34 -1.94
N ARG A 213 11.32 -3.57 -2.36
CA ARG A 213 11.46 -4.01 -3.76
C ARG A 213 10.50 -3.28 -4.67
N LEU A 214 9.23 -3.16 -4.30
CA LEU A 214 8.24 -2.39 -5.06
C LEU A 214 8.67 -0.92 -5.20
N HIS A 215 9.11 -0.30 -4.11
CA HIS A 215 9.57 1.07 -4.12
C HIS A 215 10.80 1.23 -5.02
N THR A 216 11.78 0.34 -4.88
CA THR A 216 12.99 0.31 -5.73
C THR A 216 12.63 0.14 -7.20
N MET A 217 11.67 -0.73 -7.53
CA MET A 217 11.18 -0.93 -8.89
C MET A 217 10.60 0.38 -9.47
N ILE A 218 9.84 1.15 -8.69
CA ILE A 218 9.35 2.47 -9.11
C ILE A 218 10.51 3.46 -9.32
N LEU A 219 11.44 3.54 -8.37
CA LEU A 219 12.53 4.52 -8.41
C LEU A 219 13.55 4.24 -9.52
N ASN A 220 13.78 2.97 -9.85
CA ASN A 220 14.76 2.54 -10.85
C ASN A 220 14.13 2.27 -12.22
N SER A 221 12.81 2.45 -12.38
CA SER A 221 12.18 2.25 -13.67
C SER A 221 12.66 3.30 -14.69
N ASP A 222 12.97 2.83 -15.90
CA ASP A 222 13.22 3.66 -17.08
C ASP A 222 11.98 3.74 -17.99
N ASP A 223 10.87 3.15 -17.57
CA ASP A 223 9.60 3.18 -18.30
C ASP A 223 9.01 4.61 -18.26
N PRO A 224 8.78 5.27 -19.41
CA PRO A 224 8.19 6.60 -19.46
C PRO A 224 6.78 6.63 -18.86
N ASP A 225 6.06 5.51 -18.89
CA ASP A 225 4.71 5.38 -18.31
C ASP A 225 4.73 5.32 -16.77
N LEU A 226 5.90 5.37 -16.13
CA LEU A 226 6.05 5.50 -14.67
C LEU A 226 6.74 6.80 -14.24
N SER A 227 7.05 7.69 -15.18
CA SER A 227 7.91 8.86 -14.96
C SER A 227 7.43 9.78 -13.84
N LEU A 228 6.15 10.18 -13.82
CA LEU A 228 5.63 11.08 -12.79
C LEU A 228 5.54 10.39 -11.42
N LEU A 229 5.11 9.13 -11.37
CA LEU A 229 5.10 8.33 -10.14
C LEU A 229 6.50 8.25 -9.52
N LYS A 230 7.52 7.97 -10.34
CA LYS A 230 8.94 7.97 -9.95
C LYS A 230 9.34 9.33 -9.37
N ILE A 231 9.10 10.43 -10.07
CA ILE A 231 9.40 11.80 -9.63
C ILE A 231 8.76 12.12 -8.26
N LEU A 232 7.47 11.77 -8.10
CA LEU A 232 6.73 12.03 -6.85
C LEU A 232 7.28 11.20 -5.69
N CYS A 233 7.60 9.92 -5.91
CA CYS A 233 8.23 9.05 -4.91
C CYS A 233 9.63 9.55 -4.53
N GLN A 234 10.48 9.88 -5.50
CA GLN A 234 11.82 10.46 -5.27
C GLN A 234 11.73 11.77 -4.47
N SER A 235 10.74 12.61 -4.74
CA SER A 235 10.51 13.85 -4.00
C SER A 235 10.16 13.60 -2.53
N ARG A 236 9.47 12.50 -2.22
CA ARG A 236 9.20 12.08 -0.82
C ARG A 236 10.47 11.59 -0.13
N VAL A 237 11.30 10.81 -0.82
CA VAL A 237 12.62 10.38 -0.34
C VAL A 237 13.47 11.59 0.03
N LYS A 238 13.69 12.53 -0.90
CA LYS A 238 14.46 13.77 -0.68
C LYS A 238 13.94 14.56 0.53
N LYS A 239 12.60 14.68 0.67
CA LYS A 239 11.98 15.37 1.82
C LYS A 239 12.32 14.67 3.15
N ARG A 240 12.30 13.34 3.19
CA ARG A 240 12.64 12.57 4.41
C ARG A 240 14.11 12.76 4.78
N GLU A 241 15.02 12.63 3.82
CA GLU A 241 16.45 12.84 4.03
C GLU A 241 16.74 14.24 4.58
N MET A 242 16.14 15.28 4.00
CA MET A 242 16.25 16.65 4.48
C MET A 242 15.74 16.85 5.92
N ASN A 243 14.72 16.10 6.35
CA ASN A 243 14.20 16.19 7.72
C ASN A 243 15.10 15.45 8.70
N ASN A 244 15.58 14.25 8.33
CA ASN A 244 16.50 13.47 9.17
C ASN A 244 17.81 14.23 9.42
N GLN A 245 18.29 15.01 8.44
CA GLN A 245 19.45 15.90 8.61
C GLN A 245 19.19 17.10 9.53
N LYS A 246 17.93 17.51 9.74
CA LYS A 246 17.56 18.61 10.63
C LYS A 246 17.36 18.14 12.07
N ASP A 247 16.86 16.92 12.26
CA ASP A 247 16.63 16.34 13.59
C ASP A 247 17.92 15.98 14.34
N THR A 248 19.08 15.94 13.65
CA THR A 248 20.40 15.82 14.30
C THR A 248 20.90 17.13 14.95
N PHE A 249 20.23 18.27 14.73
CA PHE A 249 20.68 19.60 15.15
C PHE A 249 19.76 20.29 16.18
N PHE A 250 19.15 19.53 17.09
CA PHE A 250 18.03 19.90 17.98
C PHE A 250 16.68 19.85 17.28
N SER A 251 15.81 18.92 17.69
CA SER A 251 14.37 19.12 17.59
C SER A 251 13.68 18.72 18.89
N GLU A 252 13.24 19.74 19.62
CA GLU A 252 12.09 19.61 20.51
C GLU A 252 10.95 18.97 19.70
N GLN A 253 10.21 18.03 20.30
CA GLN A 253 8.99 17.47 19.71
C GLN A 253 8.09 18.63 19.29
N LYS A 254 8.09 18.98 18.00
CA LYS A 254 7.18 19.99 17.48
C LYS A 254 5.78 19.48 17.78
N ALA A 255 5.10 20.15 18.71
CA ALA A 255 3.66 20.06 18.83
C ALA A 255 3.10 20.44 17.46
N TYR A 256 2.70 19.45 16.67
CA TYR A 256 2.00 19.69 15.42
C TYR A 256 0.55 19.99 15.80
N PRO A 257 0.05 21.23 15.72
CA PRO A 257 -1.38 21.46 15.66
C PRO A 257 -1.84 20.98 14.28
N ASN A 258 -1.92 19.66 14.11
CA ASN A 258 -2.25 19.05 12.83
C ASN A 258 -3.76 19.15 12.65
N LYS A 259 -4.22 20.20 11.95
CA LYS A 259 -5.64 20.41 11.62
C LYS A 259 -6.29 19.23 10.85
N GLU A 260 -5.47 18.34 10.29
CA GLU A 260 -5.90 17.16 9.51
C GLU A 260 -6.02 15.87 10.36
N TYR A 261 -5.61 15.86 11.64
CA TYR A 261 -5.50 14.63 12.42
C TYR A 261 -5.96 14.78 13.89
N ILE A 262 -6.46 13.69 14.47
CA ILE A 262 -6.68 13.53 15.91
C ILE A 262 -5.71 12.51 16.50
N SER A 263 -5.21 12.76 17.71
CA SER A 263 -4.39 11.80 18.45
C SER A 263 -5.23 10.59 18.85
N SER A 264 -4.63 9.40 18.79
CA SER A 264 -5.22 8.20 19.38
C SER A 264 -4.79 8.02 20.84
N GLU A 265 -5.28 6.96 21.49
CA GLU A 265 -4.76 6.52 22.81
C GLU A 265 -3.27 6.16 22.73
N ASP A 266 -2.82 5.61 21.60
CA ASP A 266 -1.41 5.48 21.28
C ASP A 266 -0.86 6.84 20.79
N LYS A 267 0.07 7.40 21.58
CA LYS A 267 0.73 8.68 21.29
C LYS A 267 1.51 8.68 19.97
N ASN A 268 1.85 7.50 19.45
CA ASN A 268 2.55 7.34 18.19
C ASN A 268 1.60 7.24 17.00
N LEU A 269 0.28 7.30 17.18
CA LEU A 269 -0.70 7.19 16.11
C LEU A 269 -1.62 8.40 16.03
N LEU A 270 -1.77 8.90 14.81
CA LEU A 270 -2.71 9.94 14.43
C LEU A 270 -3.76 9.39 13.46
N TYR A 271 -5.03 9.48 13.84
CA TYR A 271 -6.15 9.20 12.94
C TYR A 271 -6.50 10.44 12.12
N PRO A 272 -6.94 10.29 10.87
CA PRO A 272 -7.45 11.41 10.10
C PRO A 272 -8.66 12.03 10.82
N LEU A 273 -8.74 13.35 10.83
CA LEU A 273 -9.90 14.06 11.34
C LEU A 273 -11.07 13.80 10.39
N LYS A 274 -12.12 13.11 10.85
CA LYS A 274 -13.34 12.91 10.05
C LYS A 274 -13.88 14.28 9.64
N LYS A 275 -13.83 14.58 8.35
CA LYS A 275 -14.56 15.72 7.79
C LYS A 275 -16.03 15.34 7.84
N ASN A 276 -16.82 16.05 8.64
CA ASN A 276 -18.27 15.94 8.55
C ASN A 276 -18.64 16.44 7.15
N ASN A 277 -19.01 15.52 6.25
CA ASN A 277 -19.65 15.84 4.99
C ASN A 277 -21.11 16.22 5.26
#